data_AF-W0EH80-F1
#
_entry.id   AF-W0EH80-F1
#
_cell.length_a   1.000
_cell.length_b   1.000
_cell.length_c   1.000
_cell.angle_alpha   90.00
_cell.angle_beta   90.00
_cell.angle_gamma   90.00
#
_symmetry.space_group_name_H-M   'P 1'
#
loop_
_entity.id
_entity.type
_entity.pdbx_description
1 polymer ?
#
loop_
_entity_poly.entity_id
_entity_poly.type
_entity_poly.pdbx_seq_one_letter_code
_entity_poly.pdbx_strand_id
1 'polypeptide(L)'
;MLEFGNIEEIYDDLSIDVNQAKREQEQWLKGDFTHKTRDFYNHEIHILEHNKYRKSDDYEKLTQYQAQVDAHIAEHSAFAQQLASAQAMAQSINNQPQSTQPPQIAIQGQ
;
A
#
# COMPACT_ATOMS: atom_id res chain seq x y z
N MET A 1 20.08 7.49 -23.81
CA MET A 1 19.38 8.79 -23.88
C MET A 1 17.94 8.49 -23.48
N LEU A 2 17.71 8.33 -22.17
CA LEU A 2 16.42 7.93 -21.60
C LEU A 2 15.80 9.16 -20.93
N GLU A 3 14.57 9.47 -21.36
CA GLU A 3 13.44 9.54 -20.41
C GLU A 3 13.44 10.72 -19.41
N PHE A 4 13.53 11.96 -19.90
CA PHE A 4 13.12 13.15 -19.12
C PHE A 4 11.61 13.41 -19.17
N GLY A 5 10.88 12.81 -20.12
CA GLY A 5 9.42 12.96 -20.26
C GLY A 5 8.62 12.19 -19.21
N ASN A 6 9.14 11.06 -18.69
CA ASN A 6 8.40 10.25 -17.71
C ASN A 6 8.66 10.69 -16.26
N ILE A 7 9.59 11.62 -16.03
CA ILE A 7 9.90 12.10 -14.69
C ILE A 7 8.77 13.03 -14.19
N GLU A 8 8.25 13.91 -15.04
CA GLU A 8 7.15 14.82 -14.67
C GLU A 8 5.86 14.05 -14.34
N GLU A 9 5.49 13.05 -15.14
CA GLU A 9 4.32 12.19 -14.91
C GLU A 9 4.43 11.41 -13.58
N ILE A 10 5.62 10.86 -13.27
CA ILE A 10 5.86 10.19 -11.99
C ILE A 10 5.73 11.16 -10.80
N TYR A 11 6.19 12.41 -10.94
CA TYR A 11 6.04 13.41 -9.89
C TYR A 11 4.58 13.82 -9.68
N ASP A 12 3.81 13.97 -10.76
CA ASP A 12 2.39 14.32 -10.70
C ASP A 12 1.58 13.21 -10.01
N ASP A 13 1.84 11.95 -10.32
CA ASP A 13 1.21 10.79 -9.69
C ASP A 13 1.56 10.68 -8.19
N LEU A 14 2.81 10.92 -7.80
CA LEU A 14 3.14 10.97 -6.37
C LEU A 14 2.49 12.17 -5.67
N SER A 15 2.31 13.28 -6.38
CA SER A 15 1.73 14.50 -5.81
C SER A 15 0.27 14.30 -5.42
N ILE A 16 -0.51 13.52 -6.19
CA ILE A 16 -1.94 13.34 -5.91
C ILE A 16 -2.17 12.57 -4.60
N ASP A 17 -1.39 11.53 -4.34
CA ASP A 17 -1.45 10.73 -3.11
C ASP A 17 -0.98 11.53 -1.89
N VAL A 18 0.13 12.28 -2.03
CA VAL A 18 0.61 13.17 -0.95
C VAL A 18 -0.44 14.22 -0.61
N ASN A 19 -1.04 14.84 -1.62
CA ASN A 19 -2.07 15.85 -1.42
C ASN A 19 -3.34 15.25 -0.81
N GLN A 20 -3.67 13.99 -1.11
CA GLN A 20 -4.77 13.28 -0.46
C GLN A 20 -4.51 13.10 1.04
N ALA A 21 -3.36 12.55 1.41
CA ALA A 21 -2.99 12.35 2.81
C ALA A 21 -2.98 13.66 3.61
N LYS A 22 -2.52 14.77 3.01
CA LYS A 22 -2.56 16.10 3.63
C LYS A 22 -3.99 16.62 3.84
N ARG A 23 -4.89 16.44 2.87
CA ARG A 23 -6.31 16.82 3.05
C ARG A 23 -6.94 16.07 4.20
N GLU A 24 -6.66 14.78 4.37
CA GLU A 24 -7.16 14.01 5.50
C GLU A 24 -6.65 14.55 6.84
N GLN A 25 -5.37 14.93 6.93
CA GLN A 25 -4.77 15.55 8.12
C GLN A 25 -5.44 16.89 8.48
N GLU A 26 -5.72 17.73 7.49
CA GLU A 26 -6.46 18.98 7.68
C GLU A 26 -7.87 18.75 8.24
N GLN A 27 -8.51 17.62 7.89
CA GLN A 27 -9.84 17.26 8.39
C GLN A 27 -9.76 16.68 9.81
N TRP A 28 -8.70 15.93 10.14
CA TRP A 28 -8.46 15.49 11.52
C TRP A 28 -8.35 16.64 12.50
N LEU A 29 -7.69 17.74 12.10
CA LEU A 29 -7.63 18.98 12.88
C LEU A 29 -9.00 19.61 13.14
N LYS A 30 -9.98 19.34 12.26
CA LYS A 30 -11.37 19.79 12.41
C LYS A 30 -12.24 18.78 13.16
N GLY A 31 -11.66 17.67 13.62
CA GLY A 31 -12.37 16.59 14.29
C GLY A 31 -13.10 15.63 13.34
N ASP A 32 -12.85 15.71 12.03
CA ASP A 32 -13.48 14.84 11.03
C ASP A 32 -12.60 13.63 10.69
N PHE A 33 -13.01 12.46 11.18
CA PHE A 33 -12.38 11.17 10.96
C PHE A 33 -13.23 10.23 10.07
N THR A 34 -14.08 10.78 9.21
CA THR A 34 -14.99 9.99 8.37
C THR A 34 -14.32 9.35 7.15
N HIS A 35 -13.14 9.84 6.77
CA HIS A 35 -12.32 9.35 5.67
C HIS A 35 -12.06 7.84 5.80
N LYS A 36 -12.20 7.12 4.69
CA LYS A 36 -12.02 5.67 4.63
C LYS A 36 -10.80 5.32 3.81
N THR A 37 -10.01 4.38 4.32
CA THR A 37 -8.92 3.73 3.59
C THR A 37 -9.50 2.86 2.48
N ARG A 38 -8.99 2.98 1.24
CA ARG A 38 -9.49 2.27 0.05
C ARG A 38 -8.36 1.59 -0.70
N ASP A 39 -8.68 0.48 -1.36
CA ASP A 39 -7.77 -0.41 -2.09
C ASP A 39 -6.95 0.25 -3.21
N PHE A 40 -7.46 1.29 -3.84
CA PHE A 40 -6.79 1.98 -4.96
C PHE A 40 -5.81 3.06 -4.52
N TYR A 41 -5.65 3.31 -3.22
CA TYR A 41 -4.72 4.33 -2.73
C TYR A 41 -3.28 3.83 -2.80
N ASN A 42 -2.34 4.76 -2.98
CA ASN A 42 -0.94 4.47 -2.71
C ASN A 42 -0.68 4.46 -1.19
N HIS A 43 -0.95 3.30 -0.58
CA HIS A 43 -0.88 3.15 0.87
C HIS A 43 0.51 3.46 1.45
N GLU A 44 1.59 3.18 0.72
CA GLU A 44 2.95 3.48 1.16
C GLU A 44 3.19 4.98 1.28
N ILE A 45 2.76 5.77 0.28
CA ILE A 45 2.87 7.23 0.31
C ILE A 45 2.00 7.84 1.42
N HIS A 46 0.78 7.33 1.62
CA HIS A 46 -0.07 7.75 2.74
C HIS A 46 0.61 7.50 4.10
N ILE A 47 1.14 6.29 4.34
CA ILE A 47 1.84 5.96 5.59
C ILE A 47 3.02 6.92 5.79
N LEU A 48 3.83 7.17 4.75
CA LEU A 48 4.95 8.09 4.84
C LEU A 48 4.51 9.51 5.21
N GLU A 49 3.47 10.03 4.58
CA GLU A 49 2.98 11.39 4.83
C GLU A 49 2.32 11.52 6.22
N HIS A 50 1.49 10.57 6.63
CA HIS A 50 0.92 10.57 7.99
C HIS A 50 2.00 10.38 9.06
N ASN A 51 3.07 9.64 8.79
CA ASN A 51 4.21 9.53 9.71
C ASN A 51 4.99 10.84 9.86
N LYS A 52 5.02 11.70 8.84
CA LYS A 52 5.53 13.07 8.99
C LYS A 52 4.56 13.89 9.85
N TYR A 53 3.25 13.76 9.59
CA TYR A 53 2.22 14.44 10.38
C TYR A 53 2.28 14.09 11.87
N ARG A 54 2.49 12.80 12.23
CA ARG A 54 2.66 12.35 13.63
C ARG A 54 3.82 13.01 14.38
N LYS A 55 4.75 13.64 13.66
CA LYS A 55 5.90 14.37 14.22
C LYS A 55 5.68 15.89 14.26
N SER A 56 4.47 16.36 13.93
CA SER A 56 4.13 17.78 13.87
C SER A 56 3.36 18.24 15.10
N ASP A 57 3.47 19.52 15.43
CA ASP A 57 2.70 20.20 16.48
C ASP A 57 1.18 20.03 16.29
N ASP A 58 0.72 19.91 15.04
CA ASP A 58 -0.68 19.72 14.72
C ASP A 58 -1.21 18.36 15.19
N TYR A 59 -0.41 17.31 15.10
CA TYR A 59 -0.75 16.02 15.70
C TYR A 59 -0.70 16.05 17.22
N GLU A 60 0.22 16.83 17.82
CA GLU A 60 0.27 17.00 19.28
C GLU A 60 -1.00 17.68 19.82
N LYS A 61 -1.65 18.54 19.03
CA LYS A 61 -2.95 19.16 19.39
C LYS A 61 -4.12 18.18 19.33
N LEU A 62 -4.00 17.06 18.62
CA LEU A 62 -5.03 16.03 18.50
C LEU A 62 -5.09 15.08 19.70
N THR A 63 -4.78 15.52 20.91
CA THR A 63 -4.60 14.65 22.10
C THR A 63 -5.69 13.59 22.32
N GLN A 64 -6.96 13.94 22.10
CA GLN A 64 -8.09 13.00 22.24
C GLN A 64 -8.34 12.11 21.00
N TYR A 65 -7.66 12.40 19.90
CA TYR A 65 -7.86 11.77 18.58
C TYR A 65 -6.61 11.05 18.04
N GLN A 66 -5.48 11.06 18.76
CA GLN A 66 -4.25 10.39 18.33
C GLN A 66 -4.46 8.90 18.05
N ALA A 67 -5.25 8.21 18.87
CA ALA A 67 -5.59 6.81 18.67
C ALA A 67 -6.37 6.56 17.35
N GLN A 68 -7.22 7.50 16.94
CA GLN A 68 -7.95 7.42 15.67
C GLN A 68 -7.00 7.60 14.48
N VAL A 69 -6.03 8.52 14.59
CA VAL A 69 -4.98 8.67 13.57
C VAL A 69 -4.13 7.40 13.47
N ASP A 70 -3.71 6.83 14.59
CA ASP A 70 -2.92 5.60 14.59
C ASP A 70 -3.71 4.40 14.03
N ALA A 71 -5.00 4.30 14.35
CA ALA A 71 -5.88 3.28 13.77
C ALA A 71 -5.98 3.43 12.25
N HIS A 72 -6.12 4.67 11.75
CA HIS A 72 -6.15 4.93 10.31
C HIS A 72 -4.84 4.53 9.61
N ILE A 73 -3.68 4.84 10.20
CA ILE A 73 -2.38 4.40 9.65
C ILE A 73 -2.24 2.87 9.68
N ALA A 74 -2.80 2.21 10.69
CA ALA A 74 -2.83 0.75 10.76
C ALA A 74 -3.69 0.14 9.65
N GLU A 75 -4.81 0.77 9.26
CA GLU A 75 -5.59 0.34 8.10
C GLU A 75 -4.74 0.38 6.81
N HIS A 76 -4.04 1.50 6.55
CA HIS A 76 -3.13 1.57 5.41
C HIS A 76 -2.03 0.50 5.45
N SER A 77 -1.48 0.23 6.63
CA SER A 77 -0.44 -0.80 6.82
C SER A 77 -0.97 -2.21 6.49
N ALA A 78 -2.22 -2.50 6.85
CA ALA A 78 -2.87 -3.76 6.52
C ALA A 78 -3.06 -3.94 5.01
N PHE A 79 -3.50 -2.90 4.29
CA PHE A 79 -3.61 -2.93 2.84
C PHE A 79 -2.24 -3.10 2.16
N ALA A 80 -1.22 -2.37 2.61
CA ALA A 80 0.14 -2.49 2.09
C ALA A 80 0.69 -3.92 2.27
N GLN A 81 0.48 -4.51 3.46
CA GLN A 81 0.86 -5.89 3.74
C GLN A 81 0.11 -6.90 2.85
N GLN A 82 -1.19 -6.70 2.64
CA GLN A 82 -1.99 -7.56 1.78
C GLN A 82 -1.49 -7.52 0.33
N LEU A 83 -1.18 -6.32 -0.19
CA LEU A 83 -0.64 -6.16 -1.54
C LEU A 83 0.73 -6.84 -1.68
N ALA A 84 1.64 -6.63 -0.73
CA ALA A 84 2.96 -7.27 -0.72
C ALA A 84 2.84 -8.80 -0.66
N SER A 85 1.93 -9.33 0.15
CA SER A 85 1.69 -10.77 0.28
C SER A 85 1.15 -11.37 -1.03
N ALA A 86 0.22 -10.68 -1.69
CA ALA A 86 -0.32 -11.10 -2.98
C ALA A 86 0.75 -11.11 -4.07
N GLN A 87 1.62 -10.10 -4.11
CA GLN A 87 2.75 -10.03 -5.03
C GLN A 87 3.76 -11.16 -4.79
N ALA A 88 4.11 -11.44 -3.53
CA ALA A 88 5.01 -12.54 -3.17
C ALA A 88 4.44 -13.90 -3.58
N MET A 89 3.13 -14.13 -3.38
CA MET A 89 2.47 -15.35 -3.82
C MET A 89 2.52 -15.49 -5.35
N ALA A 90 2.20 -14.42 -6.09
CA ALA A 90 2.23 -14.43 -7.55
C ALA A 90 3.63 -14.76 -8.10
N GLN A 91 4.68 -14.22 -7.48
CA GLN A 91 6.06 -14.54 -7.85
C GLN A 91 6.43 -16.01 -7.55
N SER A 92 5.92 -16.57 -6.44
CA SER A 92 6.20 -17.96 -6.06
C SER A 92 5.56 -18.99 -7.01
N ILE A 93 4.38 -18.69 -7.55
CA ILE A 93 3.70 -19.55 -8.54
C ILE A 93 4.44 -19.54 -9.88
N ASN A 94 4.96 -18.38 -10.31
CA ASN A 94 5.70 -18.28 -11.58
C ASN A 94 7.08 -18.95 -11.57
N ASN A 95 7.63 -19.29 -10.39
CA ASN A 95 8.96 -19.90 -10.25
C ASN A 95 8.94 -21.41 -9.91
N GLN A 96 7.79 -22.09 -9.99
CA GLN A 96 7.74 -23.56 -9.90
C GLN A 96 8.19 -24.20 -11.24
N PRO A 97 9.24 -25.03 -11.26
CA PRO A 97 9.56 -25.82 -12.45
C PRO A 97 8.43 -26.82 -12.70
N GLN A 98 7.80 -26.74 -13.89
CA GLN A 98 6.86 -27.75 -14.38
C GLN A 98 7.52 -29.14 -14.35
N SER A 99 7.20 -29.94 -13.34
CA SER A 99 7.50 -31.37 -13.37
C SER A 99 6.52 -32.07 -14.31
N THR A 100 6.82 -32.07 -15.61
CA THR A 100 6.15 -32.97 -16.57
C THR A 100 6.71 -34.38 -16.39
N GLN A 101 6.19 -35.14 -15.42
CA GLN A 101 6.33 -36.59 -15.45
C GLN A 101 5.24 -37.17 -16.37
N PRO A 102 5.60 -37.83 -17.48
CA PRO A 102 4.62 -38.55 -18.29
C PRO A 102 4.12 -39.80 -17.53
N PRO A 103 2.85 -40.20 -17.72
CA PRO A 103 2.29 -41.38 -17.07
C PRO A 103 2.99 -42.64 -17.60
N GLN A 104 3.61 -43.42 -16.71
CA GLN A 104 4.10 -44.75 -17.03
C GLN A 104 2.91 -45.70 -17.19
N ILE A 105 2.58 -46.04 -18.44
CA ILE A 105 1.67 -47.14 -18.76
C ILE A 105 2.40 -48.44 -18.42
N ALA A 106 1.99 -49.09 -17.33
CA ALA A 106 2.47 -50.42 -16.98
C ALA A 106 1.89 -51.44 -17.96
N ILE A 107 2.68 -51.86 -18.95
CA ILE A 107 2.36 -52.99 -19.81
C ILE A 107 2.85 -54.25 -19.07
N GLN A 108 1.93 -54.98 -18.43
CA GLN A 108 2.21 -56.33 -17.92
C GLN A 108 2.26 -57.29 -19.10
N GLY A 109 3.46 -57.81 -19.39
CA GLY A 109 3.70 -58.87 -20.36
C GLY A 109 4.01 -60.19 -19.66
N GLN A 110 3.18 -61.20 -19.98
CA GLN A 110 3.41 -62.65 -20.12
C GLN A 110 4.25 -63.40 -19.07
#